data_AF-A0A1B6NTW2-F1
#
_entry.id   AF-A0A1B6NTW2-F1
#
_cell.length_a   1.000
_cell.length_b   1.000
_cell.length_c   1.000
_cell.angle_alpha   90.00
_cell.angle_beta   90.00
_cell.angle_gamma   90.00
#
_symmetry.space_group_name_H-M   'P 1'
#
loop_
_entity.id
_entity.type
_entity.pdbx_description
1 polymer ?
#
loop_
_entity_poly.entity_id
_entity_poly.type
_entity_poly.pdbx_seq_one_letter_code
_entity_poly.pdbx_strand_id
1 'polypeptide(L)'
;MAGVFHQCGQSICKRTRDEMDDRARIIARALAEQGVCDNDVVAIFMRNHVDIFEIVEACRYVGSRYVLLNWHSPVAELLPILDDCALKCFRSSRFIKG
;
A
#
# COMPACT_ATOMS: atom_id res chain seq x y z
N MET A 1 -12.26 -5.69 -17.95
CA MET A 1 -13.54 -5.25 -17.34
C MET A 1 -13.20 -4.28 -16.21
N ALA A 2 -13.79 -3.08 -16.20
CA ALA A 2 -13.50 -2.08 -15.17
C ALA A 2 -14.26 -2.39 -13.88
N GLY A 3 -13.57 -2.49 -12.75
CA GLY A 3 -14.20 -2.58 -11.44
C GLY A 3 -14.49 -1.17 -10.92
N VAL A 4 -15.63 -0.99 -10.25
CA VAL A 4 -15.91 0.26 -9.52
C VAL A 4 -15.86 -0.05 -8.05
N PHE A 5 -14.99 0.65 -7.32
CA PHE A 5 -14.97 0.55 -5.86
C PHE A 5 -15.96 1.56 -5.29
N HIS A 6 -16.78 1.07 -4.36
CA HIS A 6 -17.79 1.87 -3.68
C HIS A 6 -17.44 2.00 -2.20
N GLN A 7 -17.44 3.22 -1.69
CA GLN A 7 -17.30 3.52 -0.26
C GLN A 7 -18.43 4.48 0.13
N CYS A 8 -19.22 4.09 1.15
CA CYS A 8 -20.37 4.88 1.62
C CYS A 8 -21.34 5.29 0.48
N GLY A 9 -21.64 4.37 -0.46
CA GLY A 9 -22.51 4.65 -1.60
C GLY A 9 -21.91 5.53 -2.70
N GLN A 10 -20.69 6.04 -2.52
CA GLN A 10 -19.97 6.81 -3.53
C GLN A 10 -18.99 5.94 -4.31
N SER A 11 -18.99 6.10 -5.63
CA SER A 11 -17.96 5.56 -6.51
C SER A 11 -16.68 6.38 -6.34
N ILE A 12 -15.75 5.88 -5.53
CA ILE A 12 -14.54 6.59 -5.10
C ILE A 12 -13.34 6.37 -6.03
N CYS A 13 -13.28 5.22 -6.71
CA CYS A 13 -12.37 5.04 -7.84
C CYS A 13 -12.95 4.08 -8.88
N LYS A 14 -12.81 4.46 -10.14
CA LYS A 14 -13.09 3.62 -11.30
C LYS A 14 -11.74 3.33 -11.92
N ARG A 15 -11.19 2.14 -11.65
CA ARG A 15 -9.96 1.65 -12.29
C ARG A 15 -10.26 0.31 -12.93
N THR A 16 -9.67 0.08 -14.10
CA THR A 16 -9.64 -1.24 -14.68
C THR A 16 -8.65 -2.13 -13.95
N ARG A 17 -8.81 -3.45 -14.12
CA ARG A 17 -7.82 -4.41 -13.61
C ARG A 17 -6.44 -4.15 -14.19
N ASP A 18 -6.37 -3.81 -15.48
CA ASP A 18 -5.10 -3.56 -16.18
C ASP A 18 -4.43 -2.28 -15.65
N GLU A 19 -5.20 -1.21 -15.44
CA GLU A 19 -4.68 0.02 -14.82
C GLU A 19 -4.18 -0.18 -13.39
N MET A 20 -4.86 -1.04 -12.62
CA MET A 20 -4.43 -1.41 -11.27
C MET A 20 -3.13 -2.22 -11.33
N ASP A 21 -3.03 -3.15 -12.28
CA ASP A 21 -1.86 -4.00 -12.47
C ASP A 21 -0.62 -3.21 -12.90
N ASP A 22 -0.78 -2.29 -13.85
CA ASP A 22 0.29 -1.40 -14.29
C ASP A 22 0.83 -0.54 -13.14
N ARG A 23 -0.06 -0.01 -12.30
CA ARG A 23 0.33 0.75 -11.10
C ARG A 23 1.02 -0.13 -10.06
N ALA A 24 0.51 -1.34 -9.83
CA ALA A 24 1.13 -2.29 -8.93
C ALA A 24 2.57 -2.62 -9.35
N ARG A 25 2.84 -2.80 -10.65
CA ARG A 25 4.18 -3.02 -11.18
C ARG A 25 5.11 -1.81 -10.99
N ILE A 26 4.60 -0.60 -11.17
CA ILE A 26 5.36 0.63 -10.91
C ILE A 26 5.75 0.71 -9.43
N ILE A 27 4.81 0.43 -8.52
CA ILE A 27 5.06 0.42 -7.08
C ILE A 27 6.03 -0.70 -6.71
N ALA A 28 5.88 -1.90 -7.28
CA ALA A 28 6.76 -3.04 -7.04
C ALA A 28 8.21 -2.72 -7.41
N ARG A 29 8.42 -2.06 -8.55
CA ARG A 29 9.74 -1.58 -8.94
C ARG A 29 10.30 -0.56 -7.95
N ALA A 30 9.49 0.39 -7.51
CA ALA A 30 9.91 1.38 -6.51
C ALA A 30 10.28 0.71 -5.17
N LEU A 31 9.54 -0.33 -4.75
CA LEU A 31 9.86 -1.12 -3.55
C LEU A 31 11.21 -1.86 -3.72
N ALA A 32 11.42 -2.51 -4.87
CA ALA A 32 12.67 -3.20 -5.17
C ALA A 32 13.87 -2.23 -5.23
N GLU A 33 13.68 -1.03 -5.80
CA GLU A 33 14.70 0.04 -5.82
C GLU A 33 15.04 0.55 -4.42
N GLN A 34 14.12 0.45 -3.46
CA GLN A 34 14.39 0.72 -2.05
C GLN A 34 15.02 -0.46 -1.30
N GLY A 35 15.28 -1.57 -1.97
CA GLY A 35 15.94 -2.75 -1.41
C GLY A 35 14.99 -3.78 -0.80
N VAL A 36 13.66 -3.65 -1.00
CA VAL A 36 12.73 -4.72 -0.61
C VAL A 36 13.01 -5.96 -1.44
N CYS A 37 13.14 -7.09 -0.77
CA CYS A 37 13.34 -8.39 -1.39
C CYS A 37 12.34 -9.44 -0.86
N ASP A 38 12.48 -10.65 -1.38
CA ASP A 38 11.69 -11.80 -0.95
C ASP A 38 11.87 -12.05 0.56
N ASN A 39 10.77 -12.34 1.26
CA ASN A 39 10.66 -12.50 2.72
C ASN A 39 10.70 -11.24 3.58
N ASP A 40 10.99 -10.07 3.02
CA ASP A 40 10.85 -8.81 3.77
C ASP A 40 9.40 -8.52 4.12
N VAL A 41 9.21 -7.75 5.20
CA VAL A 41 7.90 -7.26 5.63
C VAL A 41 7.80 -5.76 5.36
N VAL A 42 6.83 -5.39 4.52
CA VAL A 42 6.51 -4.00 4.21
C VAL A 42 5.39 -3.52 5.12
N ALA A 43 5.71 -2.55 5.99
CA ALA A 43 4.69 -1.88 6.79
C ALA A 43 3.97 -0.82 5.96
N ILE A 44 2.65 -0.95 5.85
CA ILE A 44 1.78 -0.03 5.11
C ILE A 44 0.99 0.78 6.13
N PHE A 45 1.34 2.06 6.27
CA PHE A 45 0.65 2.99 7.16
C PHE A 45 -0.09 4.05 6.34
N MET A 46 -1.39 3.86 6.15
CA MET A 46 -2.24 4.78 5.39
C MET A 46 -3.70 4.76 5.87
N ARG A 47 -4.46 5.77 5.45
CA ARG A 47 -5.92 5.74 5.62
C ARG A 47 -6.54 4.61 4.79
N ASN A 48 -7.63 4.04 5.29
CA ASN A 48 -8.41 3.04 4.55
C ASN A 48 -8.89 3.64 3.23
N HIS A 49 -8.20 3.27 2.15
CA HIS A 49 -8.44 3.75 0.80
C HIS A 49 -8.16 2.63 -0.19
N VAL A 50 -8.83 2.67 -1.33
CA VAL A 50 -8.74 1.68 -2.42
C VAL A 50 -7.33 1.52 -3.00
N ASP A 51 -6.46 2.49 -2.82
CA ASP A 51 -5.06 2.39 -3.26
C ASP A 51 -4.29 1.29 -2.49
N ILE A 52 -4.80 0.81 -1.34
CA ILE A 52 -4.22 -0.33 -0.62
C ILE A 52 -4.11 -1.56 -1.53
N PHE A 53 -5.09 -1.79 -2.40
CA PHE A 53 -5.08 -2.98 -3.28
C PHE A 53 -3.90 -2.95 -4.27
N GLU A 54 -3.51 -1.78 -4.77
CA GLU A 54 -2.36 -1.62 -5.66
C GLU A 54 -1.04 -1.91 -4.93
N ILE A 55 -0.93 -1.47 -3.69
CA ILE A 55 0.26 -1.69 -2.85
C ILE A 55 0.37 -3.16 -2.44
N VAL A 56 -0.75 -3.80 -2.09
CA VAL A 56 -0.80 -5.22 -1.77
C VAL A 56 -0.38 -6.06 -2.97
N GLU A 57 -0.89 -5.76 -4.16
CA GLU A 57 -0.49 -6.46 -5.38
C GLU A 57 0.98 -6.20 -5.74
N ALA A 58 1.48 -4.98 -5.50
CA ALA A 58 2.90 -4.67 -5.65
C ALA A 58 3.81 -5.51 -4.74
N CYS A 59 3.41 -5.73 -3.48
CA CYS A 59 4.16 -6.60 -2.56
C CYS A 59 4.21 -8.04 -3.08
N ARG A 60 3.11 -8.53 -3.69
CA ARG A 60 3.09 -9.86 -4.32
C ARG A 60 4.06 -9.97 -5.50
N TYR A 61 4.20 -8.92 -6.29
CA TYR A 61 5.17 -8.88 -7.39
C TYR A 61 6.63 -8.92 -6.91
N VAL A 62 6.92 -8.30 -5.77
CA VAL A 62 8.25 -8.32 -5.16
C VAL A 62 8.55 -9.65 -4.45
N GLY A 63 7.52 -10.38 -4.01
CA GLY A 63 7.67 -11.55 -3.14
C GLY A 63 7.73 -11.18 -1.65
N SER A 64 7.42 -9.93 -1.31
CA SER A 64 7.44 -9.44 0.07
C SER A 64 6.12 -9.70 0.77
N ARG A 65 6.19 -9.88 2.09
CA ARG A 65 5.01 -9.85 2.98
C ARG A 65 4.65 -8.39 3.28
N TYR A 66 3.43 -8.16 3.72
CA TYR A 66 2.98 -6.83 4.12
C TYR A 66 2.17 -6.89 5.41
N VAL A 67 2.20 -5.77 6.16
CA VAL A 67 1.33 -5.54 7.31
C VAL A 67 0.59 -4.23 7.13
N LEU A 68 -0.74 -4.27 7.25
CA LEU A 68 -1.57 -3.07 7.23
C LEU A 68 -1.65 -2.53 8.66
N LEU A 69 -1.09 -1.34 8.86
CA LEU A 69 -1.12 -0.67 10.14
C LEU A 69 -2.35 0.23 10.21
N ASN A 70 -3.10 0.11 11.30
CA ASN A 70 -4.26 0.97 11.53
C ASN A 70 -3.78 2.38 11.88
N TRP A 71 -4.20 3.35 11.09
CA TRP A 71 -3.86 4.76 11.31
C TRP A 71 -4.46 5.37 12.58
N HIS A 72 -5.46 4.72 13.18
CA HIS A 72 -6.03 5.11 14.47
C HIS A 72 -5.28 4.54 15.68
N SER A 73 -4.38 3.57 15.48
CA SER A 73 -3.67 2.95 16.59
C SER A 73 -2.68 3.93 17.23
N PRO A 74 -2.55 3.91 18.56
CA PRO A 74 -1.59 4.75 19.25
C PRO A 74 -0.16 4.38 18.81
N VAL A 75 0.71 5.39 18.74
CA VAL A 75 2.09 5.23 18.28
C VAL A 75 2.83 4.15 19.08
N ALA A 76 2.57 4.04 20.38
CA ALA A 76 3.17 3.04 21.27
C ALA A 76 2.90 1.58 20.83
N GLU A 77 1.76 1.32 20.20
CA GLU A 77 1.43 -0.01 19.66
C GLU A 77 2.04 -0.25 18.26
N LEU A 78 2.26 0.82 17.50
CA LEU A 78 2.82 0.76 16.15
C LEU A 78 4.34 0.59 16.15
N LEU A 79 5.03 1.17 17.13
CA LEU A 79 6.50 1.15 17.22
C LEU A 79 7.08 -0.28 17.21
N PRO A 80 6.61 -1.24 18.04
CA PRO A 80 7.14 -2.60 18.02
C PRO A 80 6.95 -3.30 16.66
N ILE A 81 5.85 -3.02 15.96
CA ILE A 81 5.56 -3.61 14.66
C ILE A 81 6.48 -3.00 13.59
N LEU A 82 6.70 -1.69 13.66
CA LEU A 82 7.59 -0.98 12.75
C LEU A 82 9.06 -1.39 12.94
N ASP A 83 9.48 -1.73 14.14
CA ASP A 83 10.85 -2.17 14.42
C ASP A 83 11.16 -3.58 13.88
N ASP A 84 10.14 -4.41 13.70
CA ASP A 84 10.25 -5.75 13.09
C ASP A 84 10.22 -5.72 11.54
N CYS A 85 9.86 -4.58 10.93
CA CYS A 85 9.70 -4.47 9.48
C CYS A 85 10.95 -3.90 8.78
N ALA A 86 11.39 -4.58 7.71
CA ALA A 86 12.56 -4.18 6.91
C ALA A 86 12.36 -2.88 6.13
N LEU A 87 11.12 -2.57 5.71
CA LEU A 87 10.83 -1.34 4.98
C LEU A 87 9.58 -0.62 5.52
N LYS A 88 9.76 0.64 5.90
CA LYS A 88 8.71 1.53 6.42
C LYS A 88 8.14 2.35 5.26
N CYS A 89 7.27 1.74 4.45
CA CYS A 89 6.72 2.42 3.28
C CYS A 89 5.62 3.41 3.68
N PHE A 90 5.95 4.70 3.69
CA PHE A 90 5.00 5.79 3.81
C PHE A 90 4.90 6.57 2.49
N ARG A 91 3.77 6.47 1.78
CA ARG A 91 3.27 7.58 0.95
C ARG A 91 1.80 7.41 0.54
N SER A 92 0.89 8.10 1.21
CA SER A 92 -0.42 8.43 0.64
C SER A 92 -0.30 9.73 -0.16
N SER A 93 0.15 9.67 -1.42
CA SER A 93 0.16 10.88 -2.26
C SER A 93 -1.23 11.15 -2.86
N ARG A 94 -2.14 11.64 -2.03
CA ARG A 94 -3.29 12.42 -2.49
C ARG A 94 -3.74 13.37 -1.37
N PHE A 95 -2.93 14.40 -1.14
CA PHE A 95 -3.23 15.78 -0.70
C PHE A 95 -1.98 16.40 -0.07
N ILE A 96 -1.22 17.17 -0.85
CA ILE A 96 -0.40 18.27 -0.36
C ILE A 96 -0.81 19.49 -1.19
N LYS A 97 -1.66 20.33 -0.60
CA LYS A 97 -1.64 21.76 -0.84
C LYS A 97 -1.01 22.35 0.42
N GLY A 98 0.10 23.06 0.25
CA GLY A 98 0.61 24.08 1.18
C GLY A 98 0.99 23.60 2.57
#